data_AF-A0A0D5ZEG6-F1
#
_entry.id   AF-A0A0D5ZEG6-F1
#
_cell.length_a   1.000
_cell.length_b   1.000
_cell.length_c   1.000
_cell.angle_alpha   90.00
_cell.angle_beta   90.00
_cell.angle_gamma   90.00
#
_symmetry.space_group_name_H-M   'P 1'
#
loop_
_entity.id
_entity.type
_entity.pdbx_description
1 polymer ?
#
loop_
_entity_poly.entity_id
_entity_poly.type
_entity_poly.pdbx_seq_one_letter_code
_entity_poly.pdbx_strand_id
1 'polypeptide(L)' 'MSFDEKAMEIQDKVERRFSNLGKGKYSRLLRMAKKPDRDEYIKVLLITGAGIILLGLLGFFIYLMMGYYFKIP' A
#
# COMPACT_ATOMS: atom_id res chain seq x y z
N MET A 1 0.48 33.94 -30.48
CA MET A 1 0.76 32.57 -30.01
C MET A 1 -0.50 31.74 -30.16
N SER A 2 -0.48 30.78 -31.09
CA SER A 2 -1.62 29.87 -31.30
C SER A 2 -1.72 28.89 -30.12
N PHE A 3 -2.87 28.22 -29.98
CA PHE A 3 -3.06 27.19 -28.96
C PHE A 3 -2.06 26.02 -29.12
N ASP A 4 -1.61 25.75 -30.35
CA ASP A 4 -0.68 24.67 -30.67
C ASP A 4 0.71 24.93 -30.09
N GLU A 5 1.19 26.17 -30.13
CA GLU A 5 2.46 26.57 -29.51
C GLU A 5 2.47 26.33 -28.01
N LYS A 6 1.37 26.66 -27.32
CA LYS A 6 1.24 26.42 -25.87
C LYS A 6 1.15 24.93 -25.55
N ALA A 7 0.50 24.14 -26.40
CA ALA A 7 0.43 22.69 -26.24
C ALA A 7 1.81 22.04 -26.42
N MET A 8 2.58 22.48 -27.42
CA MET A 8 3.94 22.00 -27.69
C MET A 8 4.90 22.32 -26.53
N GLU A 9 4.87 23.55 -26.00
CA GLU A 9 5.71 23.95 -24.88
C GLU A 9 5.42 23.14 -23.60
N ILE A 10 4.15 22.80 -23.37
CA ILE A 10 3.72 21.98 -22.23
C ILE A 10 4.16 20.52 -22.40
N GLN A 11 4.00 19.93 -23.60
CA GLN A 11 4.49 18.57 -23.88
C GLN A 11 6.00 18.47 -23.65
N ASP A 12 6.78 19.42 -24.18
CA ASP A 12 8.23 19.47 -24.02
C ASP A 12 8.67 19.54 -22.55
N LYS A 13 7.95 20.30 -21.73
CA LYS A 13 8.26 20.44 -20.30
C LYS A 13 7.91 19.19 -19.50
N VAL A 14 6.84 18.48 -19.89
CA VAL A 14 6.43 17.22 -19.27
C VAL A 14 7.38 16.09 -19.66
N GLU A 15 7.71 15.96 -20.94
CA GLU A 15 8.60 14.92 -21.45
C GLU A 15 10.02 15.03 -20.88
N ARG A 16 10.56 16.25 -20.75
CA ARG A 16 11.86 16.51 -20.11
C ARG A 16 11.89 16.18 -18.62
N ARG A 17 10.74 16.28 -17.91
CA ARG A 17 10.63 15.90 -16.49
C ARG A 17 10.44 14.39 -16.31
N PHE A 18 9.65 13.76 -17.17
CA PHE A 18 9.37 12.32 -17.09
C PHE A 18 10.54 11.45 -17.55
N SER A 19 11.36 11.92 -18.50
CA SER A 19 12.49 11.15 -19.05
C SER A 19 13.55 10.79 -17.99
N ASN A 20 13.71 11.62 -16.96
CA ASN A 20 14.63 11.38 -15.84
C ASN A 20 13.99 10.61 -14.67
N LEU A 21 12.67 10.59 -14.58
CA LEU A 21 11.94 9.93 -13.47
C LEU A 21 11.97 8.40 -13.60
N GLY A 22 12.01 7.87 -14.82
CA GLY A 22 11.97 6.43 -15.09
C GLY A 22 13.30 5.68 -14.99
N LYS A 23 14.45 6.39 -15.03
CA LYS A 23 15.80 5.78 -15.12
C LYS A 23 16.65 5.95 -13.85
N GLY A 24 16.03 6.29 -12.72
CA GLY A 24 16.73 6.42 -11.44
C GLY A 24 17.12 5.07 -10.81
N LYS A 25 18.04 5.10 -9.83
CA LYS A 25 18.48 3.93 -9.05
C LYS A 25 17.31 3.04 -8.56
N TYR A 26 16.21 3.66 -8.12
CA TYR A 26 15.03 2.98 -7.59
C TYR A 26 14.21 2.20 -8.63
N SER A 27 14.17 2.63 -9.90
CA SER A 27 13.47 1.86 -10.93
C SER A 27 14.17 0.53 -11.23
N ARG A 28 15.50 0.48 -11.07
CA ARG A 28 16.28 -0.77 -11.13
C ARG A 28 15.98 -1.70 -9.95
N LEU A 29 15.84 -1.15 -8.74
CA LEU A 29 15.42 -1.92 -7.55
C LEU A 29 14.01 -2.50 -7.68
N LEU A 30 13.04 -1.68 -8.13
CA LEU A 30 11.66 -2.16 -8.34
C LEU A 30 11.58 -3.23 -9.43
N ARG A 31 12.41 -3.13 -10.48
CA ARG A 31 12.53 -4.17 -11.51
C ARG A 31 13.22 -5.45 -11.01
N MET A 32 14.08 -5.35 -9.99
CA MET A 32 14.73 -6.50 -9.35
C MET A 32 13.89 -7.15 -8.25
N ALA A 33 12.86 -6.47 -7.75
CA ALA A 33 11.98 -7.03 -6.74
C ALA A 33 11.19 -8.21 -7.32
N LYS A 34 11.19 -9.34 -6.61
CA LYS A 34 10.41 -10.52 -7.00
C LYS A 34 8.93 -10.26 -6.72
N LYS A 35 8.10 -10.34 -7.77
CA LYS A 35 6.65 -10.36 -7.60
C LYS A 35 6.27 -11.68 -6.90
N PRO A 36 5.51 -11.65 -5.79
CA PRO A 36 5.13 -12.87 -5.09
C PRO A 36 4.25 -13.73 -5.99
N ASP A 37 4.41 -15.04 -5.89
CA ASP A 37 3.48 -15.98 -6.51
C ASP A 37 2.12 -15.95 -5.78
N ARG A 38 1.04 -16.40 -6.44
CA ARG A 38 -0.30 -16.46 -5.82
C ARG A 38 -0.28 -17.32 -4.56
N ASP A 39 0.45 -18.44 -4.57
CA ASP A 39 0.49 -19.34 -3.42
C ASP A 39 1.25 -18.73 -2.24
N GLU A 40 2.35 -18.03 -2.52
CA GLU A 40 3.12 -17.29 -1.50
C GLU A 40 2.25 -16.20 -0.87
N TYR A 41 1.52 -15.43 -1.70
CA TYR A 41 0.62 -14.38 -1.25
C TYR A 41 -0.50 -14.92 -0.37
N ILE A 42 -1.17 -16.00 -0.79
CA ILE A 42 -2.29 -16.59 -0.05
C ILE A 42 -1.81 -17.14 1.30
N LYS A 43 -0.64 -17.77 1.38
CA LYS A 43 -0.08 -18.26 2.66
C LYS A 43 0.13 -17.12 3.65
N VAL A 44 0.75 -16.03 3.21
CA VAL A 44 0.97 -14.85 4.06
C VAL A 44 -0.36 -14.25 4.50
N LEU A 45 -1.29 -14.09 3.57
CA LEU A 45 -2.63 -13.56 3.84
C LEU A 45 -3.37 -14.37 4.91
N LEU A 46 -3.31 -15.70 4.84
CA LEU A 46 -3.96 -16.58 5.82
C LEU A 46 -3.36 -16.44 7.22
N ILE A 47 -2.03 -16.41 7.33
CA ILE A 47 -1.35 -16.26 8.63
C ILE A 47 -1.64 -14.89 9.24
N THR A 48 -1.52 -13.82 8.44
CA THR A 48 -1.81 -12.46 8.90
C THR A 48 -3.29 -12.29 9.27
N GLY A 49 -4.20 -12.83 8.46
CA GLY A 49 -5.64 -12.82 8.73
C GLY A 49 -5.99 -13.53 10.03
N ALA A 50 -5.42 -14.72 10.27
CA ALA A 50 -5.59 -15.45 11.51
C ALA A 50 -5.09 -14.65 12.73
N GLY A 51 -3.93 -13.99 12.60
CA GLY A 51 -3.37 -13.14 13.65
C GLY A 51 -4.26 -11.94 14.00
N ILE A 52 -4.81 -11.26 13.00
CA ILE A 52 -5.73 -10.13 13.20
C ILE A 52 -6.99 -10.59 13.93
N ILE A 53 -7.57 -11.73 13.54
CA ILE A 53 -8.75 -12.29 14.20
C ILE A 53 -8.45 -12.65 15.66
N LEU A 54 -7.33 -13.33 15.93
CA LEU A 54 -6.93 -13.70 17.29
C LEU A 54 -6.76 -12.48 18.20
N LEU A 55 -6.01 -11.47 17.74
CA LEU A 55 -5.77 -10.25 18.51
C LEU A 55 -7.06 -9.44 18.68
N GLY A 56 -7.88 -9.35 17.64
CA GLY A 56 -9.18 -8.67 17.67
C GLY A 56 -10.13 -9.33 18.67
N LEU A 57 -10.23 -10.66 18.66
CA LEU A 57 -11.04 -11.40 19.63
C LEU A 57 -10.50 -11.25 21.05
N LEU A 58 -9.19 -11.34 21.25
CA LEU A 58 -8.58 -11.18 22.57
C LEU A 58 -8.86 -9.78 23.15
N GLY A 59 -8.66 -8.72 22.36
CA GLY A 59 -9.02 -7.36 22.74
C GLY A 59 -10.52 -7.19 22.99
N PHE A 60 -11.36 -7.83 22.16
CA PHE A 60 -12.82 -7.83 22.31
C PHE A 60 -13.27 -8.52 23.60
N PHE A 61 -12.68 -9.66 23.96
CA PHE A 61 -12.97 -10.35 25.23
C PHE A 61 -12.56 -9.51 26.43
N ILE A 62 -11.40 -8.86 26.39
CA ILE A 62 -10.96 -7.93 27.45
C ILE A 62 -11.97 -6.78 27.57
N TYR A 63 -12.40 -6.20 26.45
CA TYR A 63 -13.41 -5.14 26.44
C TYR A 63 -14.76 -5.61 27.00
N LEU A 64 -15.24 -6.79 26.62
CA LEU A 64 -16.49 -7.36 27.14
C LEU A 64 -16.39 -7.64 28.64
N MET A 65 -15.28 -8.23 29.10
CA MET A 65 -15.06 -8.48 30.51
C MET A 65 -14.99 -7.18 31.29
N MET A 66 -14.21 -6.20 30.85
CA MET A 66 -14.15 -4.89 31.53
C MET A 66 -15.50 -4.18 31.50
N GLY A 67 -16.19 -4.18 30.35
CA GLY A 67 -17.49 -3.53 30.19
C GLY A 67 -18.61 -4.17 31.02
N TYR A 68 -18.63 -5.51 31.13
CA TYR A 68 -19.64 -6.23 31.89
C TYR A 68 -19.30 -6.31 33.39
N TYR A 69 -18.06 -6.68 33.76
CA TYR A 69 -17.68 -6.84 35.17
C TYR A 69 -17.46 -5.52 35.90
N PHE A 70 -16.99 -4.45 35.24
CA PHE A 70 -16.67 -3.16 35.90
C PHE A 70 -17.84 -2.17 35.90
N LYS A 71 -18.87 -2.40 35.08
CA LYS A 71 -20.07 -1.55 35.00
C LYS A 71 -21.33 -2.28 35.44
N ILE A 72 -21.22 -3.01 36.55
CA ILE A 72 -22.35 -3.46 37.35
C ILE A 72 -22.11 -2.88 38.75
N PRO A 73 -23.00 -2.01 39.29
CA PRO A 73 -22.97 -1.69 40.72
C PRO A 73 -23.19 -2.94 41.56
#